data_AF-A0A926B3Q3-F1
#
_entry.id   AF-A0A926B3Q3-F1
#
_cell.length_a   1.000
_cell.length_b   1.000
_cell.length_c   1.000
_cell.angle_alpha   90.00
_cell.angle_beta   90.00
_cell.angle_gamma   90.00
#
_symmetry.space_group_name_H-M   'P 1'
#
loop_
_entity.id
_entity.type
_entity.pdbx_description
1 polymer ?
#
loop_
_entity_poly.entity_id
_entity_poly.type
_entity_poly.pdbx_seq_one_letter_code
_entity_poly.pdbx_strand_id
1 'polypeptide(L)'
;LPLEVAGAFQMRMAMAWQRVDSVSEVHPWFLRGTPGFELTPELAPRPSEVIFDKITMSAFEGTFLNIALRDCGIRSLAIVGVATEVGIDPTARHAADLCYIPILITDACGAGHPEAGERSLASLAFAGDALFTDTEHFRTLLA
;
A
#
# COMPACT_ATOMS: atom_id res chain seq x y z
N LEU A 1 -7.32 -14.34 -1.76
CA LEU A 1 -8.59 -15.09 -1.72
C LEU A 1 -8.81 -15.73 -3.08
N PRO A 2 -9.41 -16.92 -3.18
CA PRO A 2 -9.88 -17.44 -4.47
C PRO A 2 -11.00 -16.54 -5.03
N LEU A 3 -11.23 -16.59 -6.35
CA LEU A 3 -12.16 -15.67 -7.03
C LEU A 3 -13.60 -15.87 -6.55
N GLU A 4 -13.97 -17.11 -6.24
CA GLU A 4 -15.31 -17.55 -5.82
C GLU A 4 -15.76 -16.92 -4.50
N VAL A 5 -14.81 -16.42 -3.69
CA VAL A 5 -15.09 -15.75 -2.41
C VAL A 5 -14.64 -14.29 -2.39
N ALA A 6 -14.27 -13.72 -3.54
CA ALA A 6 -13.97 -12.30 -3.61
C ALA A 6 -15.24 -11.47 -3.41
N GLY A 7 -15.20 -10.56 -2.44
CA GLY A 7 -16.38 -9.79 -2.03
C GLY A 7 -16.72 -8.66 -3.00
N ALA A 8 -17.89 -8.04 -2.78
CA ALA A 8 -18.41 -6.95 -3.60
C ALA A 8 -17.44 -5.77 -3.76
N PHE A 9 -16.69 -5.43 -2.72
CA PHE A 9 -15.66 -4.38 -2.79
C PHE A 9 -14.59 -4.69 -3.85
N GLN A 10 -14.00 -5.89 -3.78
CA GLN A 10 -12.93 -6.31 -4.69
C GLN A 10 -13.45 -6.42 -6.12
N MET A 11 -14.64 -7.00 -6.31
CA MET A 11 -15.25 -7.16 -7.62
C MET A 11 -15.60 -5.81 -8.27
N ARG A 12 -16.29 -4.92 -7.54
CA ARG A 12 -16.64 -3.58 -8.05
C ARG A 12 -15.39 -2.78 -8.43
N MET A 13 -14.35 -2.85 -7.61
CA MET A 13 -13.08 -2.18 -7.87
C MET A 13 -12.38 -2.76 -9.11
N ALA A 14 -12.29 -4.08 -9.22
CA ALA A 14 -11.68 -4.74 -10.36
C ALA A 14 -12.42 -4.43 -11.66
N MET A 15 -13.76 -4.44 -11.64
CA MET A 15 -14.59 -4.02 -12.77
C MET A 15 -14.29 -2.59 -13.22
N ALA A 16 -14.20 -1.65 -12.27
CA ALA A 16 -13.88 -0.26 -12.57
C ALA A 16 -12.48 -0.10 -13.18
N TRP A 17 -11.48 -0.83 -12.68
CA TRP A 17 -10.11 -0.78 -13.21
C TRP A 17 -9.99 -1.43 -14.59
N GLN A 18 -10.74 -2.50 -14.84
CA GLN A 18 -10.71 -3.24 -16.10
C GLN A 18 -11.71 -2.71 -17.13
N ARG A 19 -12.57 -1.75 -16.73
CA ARG A 19 -13.61 -1.16 -17.57
C ARG A 19 -14.57 -2.20 -18.15
N VAL A 20 -15.02 -3.13 -17.29
CA VAL A 20 -15.99 -4.17 -17.62
C VAL A 20 -17.28 -3.97 -16.83
N ASP A 21 -18.41 -4.35 -17.44
CA ASP A 21 -19.75 -4.12 -16.89
C ASP A 21 -20.33 -5.38 -16.19
N SER A 22 -19.69 -6.54 -16.33
CA SER A 22 -20.06 -7.79 -15.64
C SER A 22 -18.92 -8.36 -14.79
N VAL A 23 -19.28 -8.98 -13.66
CA VAL A 23 -18.35 -9.74 -12.80
C VAL A 23 -17.69 -10.90 -13.57
N SER A 24 -18.42 -11.52 -14.49
CA SER A 24 -17.90 -12.65 -15.29
C SER A 24 -16.74 -12.29 -16.22
N GLU A 25 -16.57 -11.00 -16.51
CA GLU A 25 -15.51 -10.46 -17.38
C GLU A 25 -14.26 -10.03 -16.59
N VAL A 26 -14.32 -10.06 -15.25
CA VAL A 26 -13.20 -9.66 -14.40
C VAL A 26 -12.08 -10.69 -14.47
N HIS A 27 -10.89 -10.24 -14.84
CA HIS A 27 -9.66 -11.02 -14.84
C HIS A 27 -8.80 -10.62 -13.63
N PRO A 28 -8.72 -11.44 -12.57
CA PRO A 28 -8.05 -11.04 -11.34
C PRO A 28 -6.51 -11.04 -11.48
N TRP A 29 -5.85 -9.92 -11.16
CA TRP A 29 -4.39 -9.75 -11.29
C TRP A 29 -3.58 -10.43 -10.19
N PHE A 30 -4.13 -10.52 -8.97
CA PHE A 30 -3.40 -10.95 -7.77
C PHE A 30 -4.04 -12.19 -7.13
N LEU A 31 -4.42 -13.19 -7.94
CA LEU A 31 -4.87 -14.47 -7.38
C LEU A 31 -3.70 -15.23 -6.78
N ARG A 32 -3.88 -15.72 -5.55
CA ARG A 32 -2.87 -16.53 -4.85
C ARG A 32 -2.46 -17.73 -5.71
N GLY A 33 -1.15 -17.99 -5.78
CA GLY A 33 -0.59 -19.09 -6.57
C GLY A 33 -0.45 -18.80 -8.05
N THR A 34 -0.79 -17.59 -8.50
CA THR A 34 -0.45 -17.11 -9.85
C THR A 34 0.83 -16.26 -9.80
N PRO A 35 1.61 -16.19 -10.89
CA PRO A 35 2.82 -15.37 -10.93
C PRO A 35 2.61 -13.90 -10.58
N GLY A 36 1.40 -13.35 -10.82
CA GLY A 36 1.08 -11.96 -10.49
C GLY A 36 0.95 -11.68 -8.99
N PHE A 37 0.68 -12.70 -8.17
CA PHE A 37 0.55 -12.56 -6.72
C PHE A 37 1.90 -12.63 -5.98
N GLU A 38 2.88 -13.31 -6.56
CA GLU A 38 4.18 -13.53 -5.93
C GLU A 38 5.01 -12.24 -5.91
N LEU A 39 5.78 -12.06 -4.83
CA LEU A 39 6.76 -10.97 -4.75
C LEU A 39 7.88 -11.21 -5.78
N THR A 40 8.45 -10.12 -6.30
CA THR A 40 9.60 -10.23 -7.19
C THR A 40 10.81 -10.82 -6.43
N PRO A 41 11.69 -11.60 -7.08
CA PRO A 41 12.84 -12.19 -6.40
C PRO A 41 13.75 -11.17 -5.68
N GLU A 42 13.85 -9.95 -6.21
CA GLU A 42 14.62 -8.84 -5.65
C GLU A 42 14.06 -8.32 -4.32
N LEU A 43 12.76 -8.56 -4.06
CA LEU A 43 12.05 -8.20 -2.84
C LEU A 43 11.60 -9.45 -2.05
N ALA A 44 12.30 -10.57 -2.22
CA ALA A 44 12.06 -11.76 -1.42
C ALA A 44 12.27 -11.43 0.07
N PRO A 45 11.30 -11.77 0.94
CA PRO A 45 11.37 -11.44 2.36
C PRO A 45 12.52 -12.18 3.03
N ARG A 46 13.20 -11.50 3.95
CA ARG A 46 14.17 -12.12 4.86
C ARG A 46 13.43 -12.94 5.93
N PRO A 47 14.10 -13.90 6.59
CA PRO A 47 13.47 -14.68 7.67
C PRO A 47 12.92 -13.86 8.84
N SER A 48 13.42 -12.63 9.03
CA SER A 48 12.99 -11.69 10.07
C SER A 48 11.94 -10.69 9.59
N GLU A 49 11.47 -10.76 8.34
CA GLU A 49 10.49 -9.85 7.76
C GLU A 49 9.11 -10.48 7.75
N VAL A 50 8.09 -9.67 8.02
CA VAL A 50 6.72 -10.13 8.16
C VAL A 50 5.93 -9.81 6.89
N ILE A 51 5.18 -10.80 6.40
CA ILE A 51 4.22 -10.62 5.31
C ILE A 51 2.81 -10.68 5.88
N PHE A 52 1.96 -9.76 5.42
CA PHE A 52 0.53 -9.80 5.65
C PHE A 52 -0.21 -9.56 4.33
N ASP A 53 -1.28 -10.32 4.13
CA ASP A 53 -2.16 -10.15 2.99
C ASP A 53 -3.23 -9.10 3.30
N LYS A 54 -3.54 -8.24 2.34
CA LYS A 54 -4.65 -7.29 2.44
C LYS A 54 -5.53 -7.33 1.20
N ILE A 55 -6.83 -7.13 1.41
CA ILE A 55 -7.83 -6.98 0.33
C ILE A 55 -8.34 -5.55 0.20
N THR A 56 -7.90 -4.67 1.10
CA THR A 56 -8.28 -3.26 1.25
C THR A 56 -7.14 -2.36 0.77
N MET A 57 -7.42 -1.06 0.68
CA MET A 57 -6.43 -0.07 0.23
C MET A 57 -5.38 0.20 1.30
N SER A 58 -5.83 0.59 2.49
CA SER A 58 -4.96 0.83 3.64
C SER A 58 -4.39 -0.48 4.17
N ALA A 59 -3.08 -0.52 4.43
CA ALA A 59 -2.42 -1.66 5.04
C ALA A 59 -2.89 -1.96 6.48
N PHE A 60 -3.51 -0.99 7.15
CA PHE A 60 -4.05 -1.16 8.51
C PHE A 60 -5.42 -1.83 8.56
N GLU A 61 -6.19 -1.75 7.48
CA GLU A 61 -7.57 -2.24 7.48
C GLU A 61 -7.61 -3.76 7.25
N GLY A 62 -8.07 -4.50 8.25
CA GLY A 62 -8.20 -5.96 8.18
C GLY A 62 -6.88 -6.73 8.33
N THR A 63 -5.81 -6.09 8.80
CA THR A 63 -4.52 -6.74 9.07
C THR A 63 -4.12 -6.58 10.54
N PHE A 64 -3.09 -7.32 10.99
CA PHE A 64 -2.53 -7.17 12.34
C PHE A 64 -1.47 -6.06 12.45
N LEU A 65 -1.30 -5.22 11.41
CA LEU A 65 -0.23 -4.23 11.38
C LEU A 65 -0.31 -3.24 12.54
N ASN A 66 -1.50 -2.70 12.84
CA ASN A 66 -1.65 -1.73 13.93
C ASN A 66 -1.26 -2.32 15.29
N ILE A 67 -1.76 -3.52 15.61
CA ILE A 67 -1.50 -4.14 16.91
C ILE A 67 -0.01 -4.48 17.05
N ALA A 68 0.63 -4.98 15.99
CA ALA A 68 2.06 -5.30 16.02
C ALA A 68 2.93 -4.05 16.21
N LEU A 69 2.65 -2.96 15.48
CA LEU A 69 3.42 -1.72 15.61
C LEU A 69 3.28 -1.08 17.00
N ARG A 70 2.07 -1.09 17.57
CA ARG A 70 1.83 -0.58 18.93
C ARG A 70 2.56 -1.40 19.99
N ASP A 71 2.51 -2.73 19.89
CA ASP A 71 3.20 -3.62 20.82
C ASP A 71 4.72 -3.41 20.81
N CYS A 72 5.28 -3.19 19.62
CA CYS A 72 6.69 -2.83 19.43
C CYS A 72 7.04 -1.39 19.83
N GLY A 73 6.07 -0.57 20.25
CA GLY A 73 6.30 0.85 20.59
C GLY A 73 6.72 1.72 19.41
N ILE A 74 6.46 1.29 18.17
CA ILE A 74 6.83 2.04 16.96
C ILE A 74 5.89 3.23 16.81
N ARG A 75 6.44 4.39 16.45
CA ARG A 75 5.69 5.64 16.25
C ARG A 75 5.83 6.22 14.84
N SER A 76 6.86 5.82 14.10
CA SER A 76 7.17 6.34 12.77
C SER A 76 7.34 5.19 11.79
N LEU A 77 6.87 5.38 10.55
CA LEU A 77 6.81 4.31 9.56
C LEU A 77 7.30 4.84 8.21
N ALA A 78 8.38 4.28 7.69
CA ALA A 78 8.79 4.54 6.32
C ALA A 78 7.91 3.73 5.35
N ILE A 79 7.38 4.37 4.31
CA ILE A 79 6.47 3.77 3.34
C ILE A 79 7.08 3.88 1.94
N VAL A 80 7.10 2.75 1.23
CA VAL A 80 7.58 2.57 -0.15
C VAL A 80 6.66 1.63 -0.92
N GLY A 81 6.76 1.59 -2.25
CA GLY A 81 6.08 0.61 -3.09
C GLY A 81 5.12 1.21 -4.12
N VAL A 82 4.04 0.48 -4.44
CA VAL A 82 3.04 0.90 -5.44
C VAL A 82 1.62 0.49 -5.03
N ALA A 83 0.57 1.21 -5.43
CA ALA A 83 0.59 2.49 -6.14
C ALA A 83 0.35 3.67 -5.17
N THR A 84 1.00 4.81 -5.44
CA THR A 84 0.94 6.04 -4.63
C THR A 84 -0.49 6.45 -4.28
N GLU A 85 -1.35 6.56 -5.30
CA GLU A 85 -2.73 7.03 -5.19
C GLU A 85 -3.75 5.97 -4.76
N VAL A 86 -3.33 4.70 -4.68
CA VAL A 86 -4.23 3.57 -4.42
C VAL A 86 -3.98 2.95 -3.06
N GLY A 87 -2.74 2.55 -2.77
CA GLY A 87 -2.39 1.83 -1.54
C GLY A 87 -1.61 2.68 -0.55
N ILE A 88 -0.69 3.51 -1.05
CA ILE A 88 0.22 4.29 -0.20
C ILE A 88 -0.51 5.45 0.46
N ASP A 89 -1.20 6.30 -0.31
CA ASP A 89 -1.93 7.46 0.22
C ASP A 89 -2.97 7.04 1.28
N PRO A 90 -3.88 6.07 1.03
CA PRO A 90 -4.80 5.59 2.06
C PRO A 90 -4.11 4.95 3.27
N THR A 91 -2.93 4.35 3.10
CA THR A 91 -2.16 3.82 4.24
C THR A 91 -1.54 4.95 5.06
N ALA A 92 -1.00 5.98 4.41
CA ALA A 92 -0.40 7.14 5.08
C ALA A 92 -1.44 7.92 5.89
N ARG A 93 -2.60 8.22 5.30
CA ARG A 93 -3.71 8.89 6.01
C ARG A 93 -4.19 8.08 7.21
N HIS A 94 -4.42 6.79 7.03
CA HIS A 94 -4.84 5.92 8.13
C HIS A 94 -3.75 5.81 9.22
N ALA A 95 -2.46 5.83 8.84
CA ALA A 95 -1.37 5.90 9.81
C ALA A 95 -1.43 7.18 10.64
N ALA A 96 -1.62 8.34 9.98
CA ALA A 96 -1.75 9.63 10.63
C ALA A 96 -2.95 9.68 11.59
N ASP A 97 -4.12 9.17 11.17
CA ASP A 97 -5.32 9.05 12.02
C ASP A 97 -5.08 8.18 13.26
N LEU A 98 -4.23 7.15 13.14
CA LEU A 98 -3.80 6.29 14.25
C LEU A 98 -2.66 6.90 15.09
N CYS A 99 -2.26 8.15 14.81
CA CYS A 99 -1.19 8.91 15.43
C CYS A 99 0.23 8.36 15.20
N TYR A 100 0.45 7.66 14.09
CA TYR A 100 1.81 7.38 13.59
C TYR A 100 2.34 8.56 12.78
N ILE A 101 3.66 8.60 12.58
CA ILE A 101 4.36 9.53 11.68
C ILE A 101 4.74 8.75 10.42
N PRO A 102 3.91 8.74 9.36
CA PRO A 102 4.29 8.14 8.10
C PRO A 102 5.31 9.03 7.37
N ILE A 103 6.32 8.37 6.80
CA ILE A 103 7.42 8.99 6.07
C ILE A 103 7.45 8.33 4.68
N LEU A 104 7.06 9.05 3.65
CA LEU A 104 7.07 8.56 2.28
C LEU A 104 8.45 8.76 1.66
N ILE A 105 9.06 7.66 1.19
CA ILE A 105 10.31 7.71 0.41
C ILE A 105 9.91 7.84 -1.06
N THR A 106 9.84 9.07 -1.55
CA THR A 106 9.07 9.42 -2.76
C THR A 106 9.64 8.83 -4.04
N ASP A 107 10.97 8.73 -4.16
CA ASP A 107 11.68 8.08 -5.27
C ASP A 107 11.62 6.55 -5.22
N ALA A 108 11.13 5.98 -4.12
CA ALA A 108 10.81 4.55 -3.98
C ALA A 108 9.28 4.28 -4.01
N CYS A 109 8.47 5.28 -4.37
CA CYS A 109 7.02 5.16 -4.53
C CYS A 109 6.62 5.36 -6.00
N GLY A 110 5.91 4.40 -6.58
CA GLY A 110 5.40 4.51 -7.96
C GLY A 110 3.89 4.75 -8.00
N ALA A 111 3.44 5.58 -8.95
CA ALA A 111 2.02 5.81 -9.23
C ALA A 111 1.52 4.94 -10.38
N GLY A 112 0.27 4.47 -10.31
CA GLY A 112 -0.39 3.78 -11.43
C GLY A 112 -0.90 4.75 -12.49
N HIS A 113 -1.28 5.95 -12.05
CA HIS A 113 -1.65 7.08 -12.89
C HIS A 113 -0.89 8.33 -12.43
N PRO A 114 0.07 8.86 -13.22
CA PRO A 114 0.98 9.94 -12.79
C PRO A 114 0.26 11.15 -12.18
N GLU A 115 -0.74 11.71 -12.87
CA GLU A 115 -1.48 12.89 -12.39
C GLU A 115 -2.25 12.61 -11.08
N ALA A 116 -2.75 11.39 -10.88
CA ALA A 116 -3.45 11.03 -9.65
C ALA A 116 -2.47 10.87 -8.50
N GLY A 117 -1.30 10.27 -8.76
CA GLY A 117 -0.19 10.19 -7.80
C GLY A 117 0.27 11.57 -7.34
N GLU A 118 0.48 12.50 -8.28
CA GLU A 118 0.85 13.89 -7.96
C GLU A 118 -0.20 14.59 -7.09
N ARG A 119 -1.49 14.43 -7.41
CA ARG A 119 -2.57 14.99 -6.59
C ARG A 119 -2.61 14.38 -5.19
N SER A 120 -2.40 13.07 -5.07
CA SER A 120 -2.32 12.38 -3.77
C SER A 120 -1.17 12.91 -2.92
N LEU A 121 0.04 13.03 -3.49
CA LEU A 121 1.20 13.59 -2.79
C LEU A 121 0.95 15.04 -2.36
N ALA A 122 0.41 15.88 -3.25
CA ALA A 122 0.08 17.26 -2.92
C ALA A 122 -0.96 17.37 -1.79
N SER A 123 -1.95 16.47 -1.79
CA SER A 123 -3.00 16.43 -0.76
C SER A 123 -2.46 15.97 0.60
N LEU A 124 -1.58 14.96 0.62
CA LEU A 124 -0.90 14.52 1.84
C LEU A 124 -0.01 15.63 2.42
N ALA A 125 0.74 16.33 1.56
CA ALA A 125 1.60 17.44 1.96
C ALA A 125 0.79 18.61 2.53
N PHE A 126 -0.33 18.97 1.90
CA PHE A 126 -1.20 20.04 2.40
C PHE A 126 -1.83 19.69 3.75
N ALA A 127 -2.29 18.46 3.93
CA ALA A 127 -2.91 18.01 5.18
C ALA A 127 -1.90 17.85 6.32
N GLY A 128 -0.62 17.63 6.00
CA GLY A 128 0.41 17.26 6.99
C GLY A 128 0.32 15.80 7.40
N ASP A 129 -0.35 14.97 6.60
CA ASP A 129 -0.59 13.55 6.89
C ASP A 129 0.70 12.72 6.78
N ALA A 130 1.75 13.23 6.13
CA ALA A 130 3.03 12.54 5.99
C ALA A 130 4.22 13.49 5.89
N LEU A 131 5.39 12.97 6.27
CA LEU A 131 6.68 13.53 5.91
C LEU A 131 7.16 12.93 4.59
N PHE A 132 7.98 13.66 3.85
CA PHE A 132 8.50 13.24 2.55
C PHE A 132 10.02 13.31 2.56
N THR A 133 10.65 12.31 1.97
CA THR A 133 12.10 12.25 1.78
C THR A 133 12.44 11.39 0.56
N ASP A 134 13.71 11.27 0.23
CA ASP A 134 14.22 10.41 -0.83
C ASP A 134 15.13 9.31 -0.25
N THR A 135 15.48 8.33 -1.08
CA THR A 135 16.33 7.20 -0.66
C THR A 135 17.71 7.65 -0.20
N GLU A 136 18.28 8.70 -0.80
CA GLU A 136 19.60 9.21 -0.44
C GLU A 136 19.59 9.76 0.99
N HIS A 137 18.69 10.70 1.28
CA HIS A 137 18.56 11.29 2.60
C HIS A 137 18.15 10.26 3.65
N PHE A 138 17.18 9.38 3.34
CA PHE A 138 16.74 8.36 4.29
C PHE A 138 17.88 7.42 4.71
N ARG A 139 18.78 7.07 3.80
CA ARG A 139 19.95 6.25 4.13
C ARG A 139 20.90 6.91 5.12
N THR A 140 20.98 8.24 5.14
CA THR A 140 21.82 8.97 6.12
C THR A 140 21.28 8.85 7.54
N LEU A 141 19.97 8.60 7.70
CA LEU A 141 19.32 8.46 9.01
C LEU A 141 19.44 7.05 9.61
N LEU A 142 19.83 6.06 8.80
CA LEU A 142 19.98 4.66 9.22
C LEU A 142 21.41 4.27 9.60
N ALA A 143 22.38 5.17 9.38
CA ALA A 143 23.80 4.97 9.68
C ALA A 143 24.14 5.40 11.11
#